data_AF-A0A1J5JFT2-F1
#
_entry.id   AF-A0A1J5JFT2-F1
#
_cell.length_a   1.000
_cell.length_b   1.000
_cell.length_c   1.000
_cell.angle_alpha   90.00
_cell.angle_beta   90.00
_cell.angle_gamma   90.00
#
_symmetry.space_group_name_H-M   'P 1'
#
loop_
_entity.id
_entity.type
_entity.pdbx_description
1 polymer ?
#
loop_
_entity_poly.entity_id
_entity_poly.type
_entity_poly.pdbx_seq_one_letter_code
_entity_poly.pdbx_strand_id
1 'polypeptide(L)'
;MSLSSVLRKKEKGFTLIEVLVATFVFVIVMSSVSQIFVSAFTAYRREKIIQNNLENAQFAMNTMAKELRGSSIVSSGASSVKFYNYGEKTCYSYRIDVANKELLTIKQSSVSDLLTCNGTSLTPTTVVVKDVTAGNFTIVQSSSSSAPKTVGKVTLSLQVGSVGKNPVNIQTTVSLRDYEVSGL
;
A
#
# COMPACT_ATOMS: atom_id res chain seq x y z
N MET A 1 76.00 -17.90 33.86
CA MET A 1 75.87 -18.37 32.47
C MET A 1 74.75 -17.57 31.80
N SER A 2 75.17 -16.68 30.88
CA SER A 2 74.41 -15.96 29.84
C SER A 2 73.11 -15.22 30.19
N LEU A 3 73.23 -13.91 30.44
CA LEU A 3 72.16 -12.93 30.23
C LEU A 3 71.90 -12.80 28.72
N SER A 4 70.73 -13.24 28.25
CA SER A 4 70.28 -13.01 26.88
C SER A 4 69.80 -11.57 26.72
N SER A 5 70.58 -10.76 26.00
CA SER A 5 70.21 -9.43 25.56
C SER A 5 69.08 -9.51 24.54
N VAL A 6 67.88 -9.08 24.94
CA VAL A 6 66.77 -8.84 24.03
C VAL A 6 67.11 -7.61 23.19
N LEU A 7 67.63 -7.85 21.97
CA LEU A 7 67.85 -6.83 20.96
C LEU A 7 66.52 -6.17 20.60
N ARG A 8 66.22 -5.00 21.19
CA ARG A 8 65.14 -4.13 20.72
C ARG A 8 65.49 -3.65 19.31
N LYS A 9 64.81 -4.18 18.29
CA LYS A 9 64.78 -3.58 16.95
C LYS A 9 64.31 -2.13 17.08
N LYS A 10 65.08 -1.18 16.52
CA LYS A 10 64.61 0.20 16.32
C LYS A 10 63.55 0.17 15.22
N GLU A 11 62.29 0.22 15.60
CA GLU A 11 61.17 0.52 14.70
C GLU A 11 61.46 1.88 14.04
N LYS A 12 61.55 1.92 12.71
CA LYS A 12 61.72 3.18 11.98
C LYS A 12 60.39 3.93 12.04
N GLY A 13 60.39 5.14 12.58
CA GLY A 13 59.21 6.00 12.59
C GLY A 13 58.79 6.41 11.17
N PHE A 14 57.52 6.75 11.01
CA PHE A 14 56.99 7.26 9.75
C PHE A 14 57.58 8.63 9.41
N THR A 15 57.85 8.83 8.13
CA THR A 15 58.23 10.14 7.61
C THR A 15 57.00 11.06 7.55
N LEU A 16 57.21 12.37 7.64
CA LEU A 16 56.13 13.35 7.58
C LEU A 16 55.34 13.26 6.26
N ILE A 17 56.04 12.95 5.16
CA ILE A 17 55.41 12.77 3.84
C ILE A 17 54.53 11.52 3.77
N GLU A 18 54.92 10.40 4.40
CA GLU A 18 54.09 9.19 4.45
C GLU A 18 52.79 9.43 5.21
N VAL A 19 52.83 10.18 6.31
CA VAL A 19 51.64 10.53 7.09
C VAL A 19 50.70 11.43 6.27
N LEU A 20 51.24 12.38 5.51
CA LEU A 20 50.46 13.27 4.65
C LEU A 20 49.75 12.49 3.53
N VAL A 21 50.49 11.60 2.85
CA VAL A 21 49.91 10.77 1.78
C VAL A 21 48.87 9.80 2.34
N ALA A 22 49.14 9.15 3.49
CA ALA A 22 48.22 8.22 4.12
C ALA A 22 46.91 8.89 4.55
N THR A 23 46.98 10.09 5.15
CA THR A 23 45.78 10.86 5.55
C THR A 23 44.98 11.35 4.35
N PHE A 24 45.65 11.76 3.27
CA PHE A 24 44.98 12.16 2.02
C PHE A 24 44.18 10.99 1.41
N VAL A 25 44.79 9.81 1.29
CA VAL A 25 44.11 8.61 0.78
C VAL A 25 42.97 8.20 1.71
N PHE A 26 43.17 8.26 3.03
CA PHE A 26 42.15 7.94 4.01
C PHE A 26 40.90 8.82 3.86
N VAL A 27 41.07 10.13 3.70
CA VAL A 27 39.94 11.07 3.53
C VAL A 27 39.16 10.76 2.24
N ILE A 28 39.85 10.46 1.13
CA ILE A 28 39.20 10.09 -0.14
C ILE A 28 38.35 8.82 0.03
N VAL A 29 38.91 7.79 0.67
CA VAL A 29 38.21 6.53 0.92
C VAL A 29 37.01 6.75 1.83
N MET A 30 37.18 7.47 2.94
CA MET A 30 36.09 7.73 3.90
C MET A 30 34.97 8.58 3.32
N SER A 31 35.29 9.54 2.44
CA SER A 31 34.28 10.31 1.71
C SER A 31 33.43 9.41 0.81
N SER A 32 34.06 8.51 0.06
CA SER A 32 33.39 7.57 -0.83
C SER A 32 32.46 6.62 -0.05
N VAL A 33 32.94 6.08 1.07
CA VAL A 33 32.16 5.21 1.96
C VAL A 33 30.96 5.96 2.55
N SER A 34 31.14 7.21 2.95
CA SER A 34 30.05 8.03 3.51
C SER A 34 28.91 8.24 2.51
N GLN A 35 29.24 8.47 1.23
CA GLN A 35 28.22 8.61 0.16
C GLN A 35 27.39 7.33 -0.01
N ILE A 36 28.04 6.16 0.05
CA ILE A 36 27.35 4.87 -0.01
C ILE A 36 26.38 4.74 1.16
N PHE A 37 26.81 5.04 2.39
CA PHE A 37 25.95 4.98 3.56
C PHE A 37 24.74 5.91 3.47
N VAL A 38 24.92 7.15 3.02
CA VAL A 38 23.81 8.08 2.82
C VAL A 38 22.81 7.52 1.80
N SER A 39 23.30 7.00 0.67
CA SER A 39 22.44 6.41 -0.35
C SER A 39 21.64 5.22 0.19
N ALA A 40 22.29 4.30 0.91
CA ALA A 40 21.66 3.13 1.50
C ALA A 40 20.59 3.52 2.53
N PHE A 41 20.85 4.51 3.37
CA PHE A 41 19.90 4.95 4.38
C PHE A 41 18.67 5.64 3.78
N THR A 42 18.86 6.42 2.70
CA THR A 42 17.72 7.02 1.98
C THR A 42 16.87 5.97 1.26
N ALA A 43 17.50 4.93 0.70
CA ALA A 43 16.79 3.80 0.10
C ALA A 43 15.97 3.05 1.15
N TYR A 44 16.59 2.70 2.28
CA TYR A 44 15.92 2.03 3.40
C TYR A 44 14.69 2.79 3.91
N ARG A 45 14.81 4.11 4.10
CA ARG A 45 13.66 4.94 4.51
C ARG A 45 12.52 4.93 3.50
N ARG A 46 12.84 4.94 2.21
CA ARG A 46 11.84 4.90 1.13
C ARG A 46 11.13 3.56 1.08
N GLU A 47 11.87 2.46 1.18
CA GLU A 47 11.31 1.11 1.23
C GLU A 47 10.39 0.94 2.44
N LYS A 48 10.78 1.47 3.60
CA LYS A 48 9.94 1.38 4.80
C LYS A 48 8.60 2.09 4.65
N ILE A 49 8.58 3.25 4.00
CA ILE A 49 7.34 4.00 3.71
C ILE A 49 6.46 3.20 2.74
N ILE A 50 7.04 2.67 1.66
CA ILE A 50 6.31 1.87 0.67
C ILE A 50 5.72 0.62 1.33
N GLN A 51 6.49 -0.07 2.17
CA GLN A 51 6.03 -1.25 2.91
C GLN A 51 4.83 -0.90 3.81
N ASN A 52 4.91 0.17 4.59
CA ASN A 52 3.82 0.60 5.45
C ASN A 52 2.55 0.96 4.65
N ASN A 53 2.70 1.64 3.52
CA ASN A 53 1.57 1.96 2.64
C ASN A 53 0.96 0.70 2.03
N LEU A 54 1.79 -0.27 1.63
CA LEU A 54 1.33 -1.55 1.09
C LEU A 54 0.55 -2.35 2.14
N GLU A 55 1.04 -2.42 3.37
CA GLU A 55 0.36 -3.10 4.49
C GLU A 55 -1.00 -2.43 4.78
N ASN A 56 -1.03 -1.10 4.86
CA ASN A 56 -2.28 -0.35 5.05
C ASN A 56 -3.27 -0.57 3.89
N ALA A 57 -2.76 -0.60 2.65
CA ALA A 57 -3.58 -0.85 1.48
C ALA A 57 -4.17 -2.27 1.50
N GLN A 58 -3.36 -3.28 1.83
CA GLN A 58 -3.83 -4.66 1.97
C GLN A 58 -4.88 -4.81 3.08
N PHE A 59 -4.65 -4.16 4.23
CA PHE A 59 -5.62 -4.14 5.32
C PHE A 59 -6.95 -3.50 4.90
N ALA A 60 -6.91 -2.35 4.23
CA ALA A 60 -8.10 -1.67 3.73
C ALA A 60 -8.83 -2.50 2.67
N MET A 61 -8.10 -3.12 1.72
CA MET A 61 -8.69 -3.99 0.70
C MET A 61 -9.34 -5.24 1.31
N ASN A 62 -8.72 -5.85 2.32
CA ASN A 62 -9.29 -7.01 3.02
C ASN A 62 -10.54 -6.64 3.81
N THR A 63 -10.54 -5.45 4.43
CA THR A 63 -11.71 -4.92 5.14
C THR A 63 -12.85 -4.67 4.17
N MET A 64 -12.58 -3.96 3.06
CA MET A 64 -13.57 -3.75 2.00
C MET A 64 -14.07 -5.08 1.41
N ALA A 65 -13.18 -6.06 1.24
CA ALA A 65 -13.57 -7.37 0.72
C ALA A 65 -14.54 -8.11 1.64
N LYS A 66 -14.33 -8.00 2.96
CA LYS A 66 -15.24 -8.54 3.96
C LYS A 66 -16.60 -7.84 3.89
N GLU A 67 -16.61 -6.52 3.77
CA GLU A 67 -17.83 -5.71 3.64
C GLU A 67 -18.60 -6.01 2.35
N LEU A 68 -17.89 -6.28 1.25
CA LEU A 68 -18.47 -6.61 -0.06
C LEU A 68 -19.10 -8.00 -0.11
N ARG A 69 -18.58 -8.98 0.64
CA ARG A 69 -19.04 -10.38 0.52
C ARG A 69 -20.53 -10.56 0.81
N GLY A 70 -21.08 -9.78 1.73
CA GLY A 70 -22.49 -9.81 2.13
C GLY A 70 -23.30 -8.61 1.62
N SER A 71 -22.83 -7.94 0.56
CA SER A 71 -23.46 -6.73 0.04
C SER A 71 -24.01 -6.89 -1.36
N SER A 72 -24.89 -5.96 -1.72
CA SER A 72 -25.36 -5.78 -3.09
C SER A 72 -24.93 -4.41 -3.60
N ILE A 73 -24.50 -4.38 -4.87
CA ILE A 73 -24.00 -3.17 -5.51
C ILE A 73 -25.17 -2.25 -5.83
N VAL A 74 -25.04 -1.00 -5.42
CA VAL A 74 -26.06 0.03 -5.63
C VAL A 74 -25.69 0.90 -6.83
N SER A 75 -24.44 1.35 -6.88
CA SER A 75 -23.91 2.10 -8.03
C SER A 75 -22.42 1.84 -8.15
N SER A 76 -21.92 1.75 -9.38
CA SER A 76 -20.51 1.47 -9.64
C SER A 76 -19.97 2.30 -10.79
N GLY A 77 -18.72 2.71 -10.68
CA GLY A 77 -17.92 3.29 -11.74
C GLY A 77 -16.48 2.78 -11.67
N ALA A 78 -15.64 3.21 -12.63
CA ALA A 78 -14.25 2.76 -12.68
C ALA A 78 -13.46 3.15 -11.41
N SER A 79 -13.74 4.31 -10.82
CA SER A 79 -13.05 4.83 -9.65
C SER A 79 -13.91 4.87 -8.38
N SER A 80 -15.16 4.40 -8.42
CA SER A 80 -16.04 4.42 -7.25
C SER A 80 -16.96 3.22 -7.19
N VAL A 81 -17.30 2.81 -5.99
CA VAL A 81 -18.30 1.75 -5.77
C VAL A 81 -19.12 2.08 -4.53
N LYS A 82 -20.44 2.01 -4.67
CA LYS A 82 -21.42 2.15 -3.59
C LYS A 82 -22.17 0.84 -3.45
N PHE A 83 -22.29 0.34 -2.24
CA PHE A 83 -22.93 -0.94 -1.96
C PHE A 83 -23.62 -0.93 -0.60
N TYR A 84 -24.64 -1.78 -0.47
CA TYR A 84 -25.40 -1.95 0.75
C TYR A 84 -25.07 -3.28 1.40
N ASN A 85 -24.59 -3.28 2.64
CA ASN A 85 -24.30 -4.49 3.40
C ASN A 85 -25.50 -4.85 4.30
N TYR A 86 -26.10 -6.01 4.03
CA TYR A 86 -27.28 -6.51 4.76
C TYR A 86 -26.97 -6.94 6.20
N GLY A 87 -25.76 -7.43 6.46
CA GLY A 87 -25.38 -7.91 7.79
C GLY A 87 -25.29 -6.80 8.83
N GLU A 88 -24.79 -5.63 8.43
CA GLU A 88 -24.60 -4.47 9.31
C GLU A 88 -25.62 -3.34 9.05
N LYS A 89 -26.57 -3.54 8.12
CA LYS A 89 -27.54 -2.52 7.68
C LYS A 89 -26.89 -1.17 7.39
N THR A 90 -25.77 -1.22 6.67
CA THR A 90 -24.89 -0.06 6.46
C THR A 90 -24.61 0.13 4.97
N CYS A 91 -24.70 1.37 4.52
CA CYS A 91 -24.40 1.79 3.16
C CYS A 91 -22.95 2.28 3.10
N TYR A 92 -22.16 1.73 2.19
CA TYR A 92 -20.75 2.07 2.00
C TYR A 92 -20.53 2.74 0.65
N SER A 93 -19.63 3.72 0.62
CA SER A 93 -19.18 4.36 -0.62
C SER A 93 -17.67 4.50 -0.59
N TYR A 94 -17.02 3.89 -1.58
CA TYR A 94 -15.58 3.98 -1.78
C TYR A 94 -15.28 4.76 -3.06
N ARG A 95 -14.21 5.56 -3.03
CA ARG A 95 -13.73 6.32 -4.18
C ARG A 95 -12.21 6.36 -4.21
N ILE A 96 -11.65 6.07 -5.37
CA ILE A 96 -10.24 6.23 -5.70
C ILE A 96 -10.06 7.65 -6.21
N ASP A 97 -9.32 8.47 -5.47
CA ASP A 97 -8.92 9.82 -5.84
C ASP A 97 -7.45 9.83 -6.23
N VAL A 98 -7.18 9.63 -7.51
CA VAL A 98 -5.82 9.63 -8.07
C VAL A 98 -5.16 11.02 -8.03
N ALA A 99 -5.95 12.10 -7.96
CA ALA A 99 -5.39 13.45 -7.89
C ALA A 99 -4.77 13.71 -6.51
N ASN A 100 -5.49 13.31 -5.45
CA ASN A 100 -5.00 13.39 -4.07
C ASN A 100 -4.18 12.16 -3.64
N LYS A 101 -4.11 11.12 -4.48
CA LYS A 101 -3.42 9.83 -4.24
C LYS A 101 -3.99 9.05 -3.07
N GLU A 102 -5.32 9.03 -2.95
CA GLU A 102 -6.00 8.48 -1.80
C GLU A 102 -7.12 7.51 -2.21
N LEU A 103 -7.32 6.47 -1.40
CA LEU A 103 -8.57 5.73 -1.37
C LEU A 103 -9.41 6.31 -0.23
N LEU A 104 -10.59 6.78 -0.58
CA LEU A 104 -11.55 7.41 0.33
C LEU A 104 -12.71 6.47 0.59
N THR A 105 -13.26 6.52 1.80
CA THR A 105 -14.48 5.82 2.19
C THR A 105 -15.41 6.74 2.98
N ILE A 106 -16.68 6.38 2.99
CA ILE A 106 -17.68 6.85 3.94
C ILE A 106 -18.72 5.75 4.13
N LYS A 107 -19.28 5.69 5.34
CA LYS A 107 -20.36 4.77 5.66
C LYS A 107 -21.51 5.49 6.34
N GLN A 108 -22.71 5.00 6.09
CA GLN A 108 -23.92 5.41 6.79
C GLN A 108 -24.57 4.19 7.41
N SER A 109 -24.58 4.15 8.73
CA SER A 109 -25.20 3.09 9.51
C SER A 109 -26.72 3.29 9.63
N SER A 110 -27.42 2.21 10.00
CA SER A 110 -28.87 2.20 10.22
C SER A 110 -29.70 2.52 8.98
N VAL A 111 -29.20 2.11 7.80
CA VAL A 111 -29.95 2.23 6.54
C VAL A 111 -30.85 1.00 6.41
N SER A 112 -32.15 1.24 6.30
CA SER A 112 -33.17 0.19 6.36
C SER A 112 -32.99 -0.85 5.25
N ASP A 113 -32.75 -0.37 4.02
CA ASP A 113 -32.79 -1.20 2.81
C ASP A 113 -31.90 -0.65 1.70
N LEU A 114 -31.72 -1.45 0.65
CA LEU A 114 -30.94 -1.10 -0.55
C LEU A 114 -31.45 0.15 -1.26
N LEU A 115 -32.77 0.35 -1.33
CA LEU A 115 -33.39 1.53 -1.96
C LEU A 115 -33.02 2.82 -1.24
N THR A 116 -33.00 2.82 0.09
CA THR A 116 -32.59 3.96 0.91
C THR A 116 -31.10 4.26 0.68
N CYS A 117 -30.25 3.23 0.63
CA CYS A 117 -28.82 3.38 0.28
C CYS A 117 -28.62 3.97 -1.13
N ASN A 118 -29.51 3.65 -2.07
CA ASN A 118 -29.49 4.26 -3.41
C ASN A 118 -29.80 5.75 -3.37
N GLY A 119 -30.86 6.13 -2.65
CA GLY A 119 -31.29 7.53 -2.50
C GLY A 119 -30.33 8.40 -1.70
N THR A 120 -29.51 7.83 -0.80
CA THR A 120 -28.53 8.62 -0.04
C THR A 120 -27.33 9.01 -0.90
N SER A 121 -27.03 10.32 -0.92
CA SER A 121 -25.77 10.85 -1.42
C SER A 121 -24.68 10.65 -0.36
N LEU A 122 -23.65 9.88 -0.71
CA LEU A 122 -22.49 9.63 0.12
C LEU A 122 -21.24 10.18 -0.58
N THR A 123 -20.61 11.19 0.02
CA THR A 123 -19.37 11.78 -0.45
C THR A 123 -18.20 11.23 0.37
N PRO A 124 -17.35 10.34 -0.17
CA PRO A 124 -16.23 9.77 0.57
C PRO A 124 -15.23 10.86 0.98
N THR A 125 -14.96 10.96 2.28
CA THR A 125 -14.04 11.95 2.87
C THR A 125 -12.99 11.32 3.77
N THR A 126 -13.20 10.09 4.23
CA THR A 126 -12.25 9.41 5.14
C THR A 126 -11.18 8.70 4.33
N VAL A 127 -9.92 9.08 4.53
CA VAL A 127 -8.77 8.45 3.85
C VAL A 127 -8.46 7.11 4.51
N VAL A 128 -8.52 6.02 3.74
CA VAL A 128 -8.15 4.66 4.19
C VAL A 128 -6.80 4.21 3.66
N VAL A 129 -6.39 4.69 2.48
CA VAL A 129 -5.09 4.37 1.88
C VAL A 129 -4.52 5.64 1.28
N LYS A 130 -3.21 5.86 1.48
CA LYS A 130 -2.43 6.94 0.88
C LYS A 130 -1.48 6.41 -0.18
N ASP A 131 -0.95 7.31 -1.00
CA ASP A 131 -0.02 7.01 -2.09
C ASP A 131 -0.60 6.04 -3.14
N VAL A 132 -1.89 6.15 -3.42
CA VAL A 132 -2.56 5.44 -4.52
C VAL A 132 -2.28 6.15 -5.83
N THR A 133 -1.48 5.57 -6.71
CA THR A 133 -1.11 6.19 -8.01
C THR A 133 -2.07 5.84 -9.13
N ALA A 134 -2.68 4.67 -9.06
CA ALA A 134 -3.72 4.24 -9.98
C ALA A 134 -4.63 3.22 -9.30
N GLY A 135 -5.81 3.01 -9.85
CA GLY A 135 -6.68 1.94 -9.41
C GLY A 135 -7.99 1.93 -10.16
N ASN A 136 -8.64 0.78 -10.16
CA ASN A 136 -9.94 0.61 -10.78
C ASN A 136 -10.77 -0.46 -10.07
N PHE A 137 -12.08 -0.25 -10.08
CA PHE A 137 -13.07 -1.27 -9.75
C PHE A 137 -13.57 -1.89 -11.05
N THR A 138 -13.58 -3.22 -11.09
CA THR A 138 -14.24 -4.01 -12.14
C THR A 138 -15.37 -4.78 -11.49
N ILE A 139 -16.61 -4.48 -11.88
CA ILE A 139 -17.81 -5.07 -11.29
C ILE A 139 -18.52 -5.90 -12.33
N VAL A 140 -18.77 -7.16 -12.00
CA VAL A 140 -19.75 -8.02 -12.67
C VAL A 140 -20.96 -8.07 -11.76
N GLN A 141 -22.09 -7.52 -12.18
CA GLN A 141 -23.30 -7.51 -11.35
C GLN A 141 -23.95 -8.90 -11.30
N SER A 142 -24.64 -9.18 -10.19
CA SER A 142 -25.49 -10.36 -10.08
C SER A 142 -26.67 -10.19 -11.04
N SER A 143 -27.02 -11.25 -11.77
CA SER A 143 -28.22 -11.21 -12.61
C SER A 143 -29.10 -12.43 -12.32
N SER A 144 -30.35 -12.15 -11.94
CA SER A 144 -31.40 -13.14 -11.67
C SER A 144 -32.18 -13.54 -12.93
N SER A 145 -32.06 -12.75 -14.00
CA SER A 145 -32.79 -12.89 -15.26
C SER A 145 -32.02 -13.63 -16.36
N SER A 146 -30.74 -13.93 -16.15
CA SER A 146 -29.92 -14.71 -17.08
C SER A 146 -29.87 -16.17 -16.65
N ALA A 147 -29.97 -17.09 -17.62
CA ALA A 147 -29.74 -18.52 -17.40
C ALA A 147 -28.35 -18.86 -17.98
N PRO A 148 -27.35 -19.24 -17.17
CA PRO A 148 -27.40 -19.52 -15.73
C PRO A 148 -27.33 -18.27 -14.84
N LYS A 149 -27.96 -18.31 -13.66
CA LYS A 149 -27.88 -17.25 -12.65
C LYS A 149 -26.41 -16.96 -12.31
N THR A 150 -26.00 -15.70 -12.42
CA THR A 150 -24.62 -15.29 -12.12
C THR A 150 -24.56 -14.59 -10.76
N VAL A 151 -23.67 -15.06 -9.88
CA VAL A 151 -23.30 -14.31 -8.68
C VAL A 151 -22.41 -13.14 -9.08
N GLY A 152 -22.66 -11.97 -8.50
CA GLY A 152 -21.85 -10.80 -8.77
C GLY A 152 -20.41 -10.97 -8.27
N LYS A 153 -19.48 -10.27 -8.91
CA LYS A 153 -18.05 -10.31 -8.59
C LYS A 153 -17.49 -8.88 -8.65
N VAL A 154 -16.73 -8.50 -7.64
CA VAL A 154 -16.02 -7.23 -7.60
C VAL A 154 -14.54 -7.50 -7.54
N THR A 155 -13.81 -6.96 -8.52
CA THR A 155 -12.36 -6.96 -8.54
C THR A 155 -11.86 -5.55 -8.32
N LEU A 156 -11.11 -5.36 -7.23
CA LEU A 156 -10.40 -4.12 -6.93
C LEU A 156 -8.94 -4.29 -7.32
N SER A 157 -8.44 -3.38 -8.14
CA SER A 157 -7.02 -3.24 -8.46
C SER A 157 -6.55 -1.88 -7.98
N LEU A 158 -5.49 -1.86 -7.18
CA LEU A 158 -4.84 -0.64 -6.71
C LEU A 158 -3.35 -0.71 -7.02
N GLN A 159 -2.80 0.45 -7.32
CA GLN A 159 -1.38 0.65 -7.48
C GLN A 159 -0.94 1.64 -6.40
N VAL A 160 -0.02 1.20 -5.54
CA VAL A 160 0.45 1.97 -4.37
C VAL A 160 1.94 2.25 -4.52
N GLY A 161 2.33 3.51 -4.36
CA GLY A 161 3.72 3.93 -4.47
C GLY A 161 3.88 5.42 -4.76
N SER A 162 5.12 5.86 -4.96
CA SER A 162 5.37 7.22 -5.45
C SER A 162 5.27 7.25 -6.97
N VAL A 163 4.59 8.26 -7.51
CA VAL A 163 4.57 8.57 -8.96
C VAL A 163 6.01 8.66 -9.48
N GLY A 164 6.32 7.90 -10.53
CA GLY A 164 7.65 7.85 -11.15
C GLY A 164 8.66 6.90 -10.49
N LYS A 165 8.26 6.12 -9.48
CA LYS A 165 9.02 4.98 -8.94
C LYS A 165 8.21 3.70 -9.14
N ASN A 166 8.89 2.55 -9.21
CA ASN A 166 8.27 1.22 -9.37
C ASN A 166 7.11 1.03 -8.39
N PRO A 167 5.86 1.20 -8.83
CA PRO A 167 4.73 1.14 -7.94
C PRO A 167 4.29 -0.32 -7.78
N VAL A 168 3.71 -0.66 -6.64
CA VAL A 168 3.28 -2.03 -6.36
C VAL A 168 1.81 -2.16 -6.72
N ASN A 169 1.51 -3.10 -7.61
CA ASN A 169 0.13 -3.46 -7.95
C ASN A 169 -0.38 -4.52 -6.97
N ILE A 170 -1.53 -4.26 -6.37
CA ILE A 170 -2.27 -5.21 -5.54
C ILE A 170 -3.68 -5.36 -6.10
N GLN A 171 -4.16 -6.60 -6.09
CA GLN A 171 -5.50 -6.91 -6.57
C GLN A 171 -6.19 -7.84 -5.60
N THR A 172 -7.47 -7.57 -5.34
CA THR A 172 -8.36 -8.49 -4.64
C THR A 172 -9.64 -8.67 -5.42
N THR A 173 -10.25 -9.84 -5.26
CA THR A 173 -11.45 -10.21 -5.97
C THR A 173 -12.40 -10.91 -5.01
N VAL A 174 -13.65 -10.46 -5.02
CA VAL A 174 -14.68 -10.89 -4.08
C VAL A 174 -15.92 -11.29 -4.83
N SER A 175 -16.44 -12.47 -4.52
CA SER A 175 -17.78 -12.88 -4.95
C SER A 175 -18.81 -12.28 -3.99
N LEU A 176 -19.83 -11.66 -4.54
CA LEU A 176 -20.95 -11.12 -3.81
C LEU A 176 -21.92 -12.26 -3.45
N ARG A 177 -22.48 -12.20 -2.25
CA ARG A 177 -23.60 -13.04 -1.82
C ARG A 177 -24.86 -12.18 -1.80
N ASP A 178 -25.24 -11.74 -3.00
CA ASP A 178 -26.39 -10.87 -3.23
C ASP A 178 -27.68 -11.60 -2.82
N TYR A 179 -28.27 -11.19 -1.70
CA TYR A 179 -29.40 -11.91 -1.08
C TYR A 179 -30.66 -11.88 -1.95
N GLU A 180 -30.86 -10.82 -2.74
CA GLU A 180 -32.01 -10.72 -3.65
C GLU A 180 -31.96 -11.74 -4.80
N VAL A 181 -30.75 -12.09 -5.27
CA VAL A 181 -30.56 -13.04 -6.38
C VAL A 181 -30.33 -14.47 -5.88
N SER A 182 -29.73 -14.61 -4.69
CA SER A 182 -29.34 -15.90 -4.11
C SER A 182 -30.49 -16.64 -3.41
N GLY A 183 -31.61 -15.95 -3.11
CA GLY A 183 -32.82 -16.57 -2.56
C GLY A 183 -32.66 -17.13 -1.14
N LEU A 184 -31.81 -16.50 -0.32
CA LEU A 184 -31.58 -16.83 1.09
C LEU A 184 -32.17 -15.76 2.00
#